data_AF-A0A3C0UIY6-F1
#
_entry.id   AF-A0A3C0UIY6-F1
#
_cell.length_a   1.000
_cell.length_b   1.000
_cell.length_c   1.000
_cell.angle_alpha   90.00
_cell.angle_beta   90.00
_cell.angle_gamma   90.00
#
_symmetry.space_group_name_H-M   'P 1'
#
loop_
_entity.id
_entity.type
_entity.pdbx_description
1 polymer ?
#
loop_
_entity_poly.entity_id
_entity_poly.type
_entity_poly.pdbx_seq_one_letter_code
_entity_poly.pdbx_strand_id
1 'polypeptide(L)'
;ALGIGWGAYWLVYPEYDFFVQNTATTIFHAHNMYLHIGAEIGLPGLAAFLVIMYGHARLALSVVAETSNRWINGLMLGAVSALLGLAVSGFTDYVMYNIQMSMLFWLLNALVVTVSQAKYRY
;
A
#
# COMPACT_ATOMS: atom_id res chain seq x y z
N ALA A 1 -1.62 -20.79 -1.05
CA ALA A 1 -1.45 -20.20 -2.39
C ALA A 1 -0.34 -19.15 -2.33
N LEU A 2 0.73 -19.33 -3.12
CA LEU A 2 1.90 -18.42 -3.16
C LEU A 2 1.69 -17.21 -4.08
N GLY A 3 0.50 -17.11 -4.68
CA GLY A 3 0.21 -16.18 -5.76
C GLY A 3 0.55 -16.78 -7.13
N ILE A 4 0.19 -16.06 -8.18
CA ILE A 4 0.43 -16.44 -9.59
C ILE A 4 1.73 -15.84 -10.17
N GLY A 5 2.42 -15.01 -9.39
CA GLY A 5 3.60 -14.27 -9.81
C GLY A 5 3.31 -12.78 -10.01
N TRP A 6 4.33 -11.94 -9.72
CA TRP A 6 4.25 -10.48 -9.89
C TRP A 6 4.02 -10.10 -11.36
N GLY A 7 3.02 -9.26 -11.63
CA GLY A 7 2.66 -8.82 -12.98
C GLY A 7 2.02 -9.90 -13.85
N ALA A 8 1.64 -11.04 -13.28
CA ALA A 8 1.01 -12.15 -14.03
C ALA A 8 -0.51 -12.08 -14.04
N TYR A 9 -1.14 -11.09 -13.39
CA TYR A 9 -2.60 -10.99 -13.28
C TYR A 9 -3.32 -11.08 -14.63
N TRP A 10 -2.87 -10.31 -15.62
CA TRP A 10 -3.46 -10.26 -16.96
C TRP A 10 -3.36 -11.59 -17.74
N LEU A 11 -2.42 -12.47 -17.37
CA LEU A 11 -2.25 -13.79 -18.02
C LEU A 11 -3.32 -14.78 -17.56
N VAL A 12 -3.67 -14.71 -16.28
CA VAL A 12 -4.58 -15.67 -15.64
C VAL A 12 -6.02 -15.18 -15.65
N TYR A 13 -6.23 -13.86 -15.57
CA TYR A 13 -7.56 -13.25 -15.51
C TYR A 13 -8.53 -13.70 -16.62
N PRO A 14 -8.12 -13.87 -17.91
CA PRO A 14 -9.03 -14.30 -18.96
C PRO A 14 -9.74 -15.63 -18.69
N GLU A 15 -9.16 -16.54 -17.91
CA GLU A 15 -9.80 -17.81 -17.50
C GLU A 15 -11.01 -17.60 -16.57
N TYR A 16 -11.10 -16.40 -15.96
CA TYR A 16 -12.13 -16.01 -15.00
C TYR A 16 -13.00 -14.85 -15.52
N ASP A 17 -12.90 -14.50 -16.81
CA ASP A 17 -13.72 -13.47 -17.45
C ASP A 17 -15.11 -14.01 -17.84
N PHE A 18 -15.97 -14.15 -16.83
CA PHE A 18 -17.34 -14.62 -17.04
C PHE A 18 -18.27 -13.58 -17.70
N PHE A 19 -17.94 -12.29 -17.57
CA PHE A 19 -18.88 -11.17 -17.81
C PHE A 19 -18.51 -10.26 -18.98
N VAL A 20 -17.23 -9.96 -19.21
CA VAL A 20 -16.82 -9.01 -20.25
C VAL A 20 -16.74 -9.72 -21.61
N GLN A 21 -16.45 -11.03 -21.65
CA GLN A 21 -16.50 -11.96 -22.81
C GLN A 21 -15.99 -11.38 -24.13
N ASN A 22 -15.11 -10.39 -24.05
CA ASN A 22 -14.59 -9.65 -25.19
C ASN A 22 -13.08 -9.84 -25.20
N THR A 23 -12.62 -10.69 -26.11
CA THR A 23 -11.20 -11.03 -26.28
C THR A 23 -10.32 -9.85 -26.67
N ALA A 24 -10.91 -8.70 -27.07
CA ALA A 24 -10.17 -7.46 -27.33
C ALA A 24 -9.93 -6.61 -26.06
N THR A 25 -10.52 -6.96 -24.92
CA THR A 25 -10.38 -6.21 -23.66
C THR A 25 -9.45 -6.93 -22.70
N THR A 26 -8.24 -6.39 -22.50
CA THR A 26 -7.29 -6.94 -21.53
C THR A 26 -7.48 -6.28 -20.16
N ILE A 27 -7.78 -7.08 -19.13
CA ILE A 27 -7.90 -6.60 -17.76
C ILE A 27 -6.58 -6.86 -17.04
N PHE A 28 -5.90 -5.78 -16.66
CA PHE A 28 -4.57 -5.86 -16.09
C PHE A 28 -4.55 -5.94 -14.56
N HIS A 29 -5.60 -5.47 -13.90
CA HIS A 29 -5.65 -5.37 -12.44
C HIS A 29 -7.06 -5.60 -11.90
N ALA A 30 -7.17 -5.98 -10.63
CA ALA A 30 -8.45 -5.99 -9.95
C ALA A 30 -8.77 -4.57 -9.47
N HIS A 31 -10.05 -4.18 -9.46
CA HIS A 31 -10.52 -2.96 -8.78
C HIS A 31 -10.58 -3.13 -7.25
N ASN A 32 -9.55 -3.79 -6.71
CA ASN A 32 -9.34 -3.98 -5.29
C ASN A 32 -7.86 -4.32 -5.10
N MET A 33 -7.13 -3.42 -4.45
CA MET A 33 -5.70 -3.55 -4.22
C MET A 33 -5.34 -4.82 -3.45
N TYR A 34 -6.12 -5.17 -2.43
CA TYR A 34 -5.82 -6.32 -1.57
C TYR A 34 -6.02 -7.64 -2.30
N LEU A 35 -7.08 -7.76 -3.10
CA LEU A 35 -7.30 -8.92 -3.97
C LEU A 35 -6.21 -9.03 -5.03
N HIS A 36 -5.84 -7.90 -5.65
CA HIS A 36 -4.79 -7.89 -6.66
C HIS A 36 -3.44 -8.34 -6.09
N ILE A 37 -3.00 -7.74 -4.97
CA ILE A 37 -1.77 -8.13 -4.26
C ILE A 37 -1.84 -9.60 -3.83
N GLY A 38 -2.97 -10.04 -3.26
CA GLY A 38 -3.16 -11.43 -2.84
C GLY A 38 -3.14 -12.43 -4.00
N ALA A 39 -3.65 -12.04 -5.17
CA ALA A 39 -3.60 -12.87 -6.37
C ALA A 39 -2.16 -13.00 -6.90
N GLU A 40 -1.44 -11.88 -7.04
CA GLU A 40 -0.10 -11.90 -7.64
C GLU A 40 0.96 -12.50 -6.73
N ILE A 41 1.05 -12.05 -5.46
CA ILE A 41 2.13 -12.43 -4.54
C ILE A 41 1.65 -13.26 -3.34
N GLY A 42 0.40 -13.69 -3.35
CA GLY A 42 -0.15 -14.63 -2.38
C GLY A 42 -0.43 -14.01 -1.01
N LEU A 43 -0.86 -14.88 -0.09
CA LEU A 43 -1.09 -14.50 1.31
C LEU A 43 0.16 -13.95 2.01
N PRO A 44 1.39 -14.47 1.79
CA PRO A 44 2.59 -13.91 2.42
C PRO A 44 2.86 -12.47 1.97
N GLY A 45 2.71 -12.17 0.68
CA GLY A 45 2.91 -10.84 0.13
C GLY A 45 1.84 -9.85 0.62
N LEU A 46 0.58 -10.27 0.66
CA LEU A 46 -0.50 -9.47 1.26
C LEU A 46 -0.25 -9.20 2.75
N ALA A 47 0.19 -10.20 3.51
CA ALA A 47 0.51 -10.04 4.93
C ALA A 47 1.66 -9.04 5.13
N ALA A 48 2.74 -9.15 4.34
CA ALA A 48 3.85 -8.20 4.38
C ALA A 48 3.39 -6.77 4.09
N PHE A 49 2.54 -6.58 3.08
CA PHE A 49 1.96 -5.28 2.75
C PHE A 49 1.16 -4.69 3.93
N LEU A 50 0.28 -5.49 4.55
CA LEU A 50 -0.52 -5.06 5.71
C LEU A 50 0.36 -4.73 6.93
N VAL A 51 1.42 -5.52 7.16
CA VAL A 51 2.40 -5.24 8.22
C VAL A 51 3.13 -3.92 7.98
N ILE A 52 3.53 -3.63 6.74
CA ILE A 52 4.16 -2.35 6.39
C ILE A 52 3.18 -1.20 6.66
N MET A 53 1.95 -1.28 6.16
CA MET A 53 0.91 -0.25 6.35
C MET A 53 0.66 0.04 7.83
N TYR A 54 0.39 -1.01 8.60
CA TYR A 54 0.08 -0.90 10.02
C TYR A 54 1.29 -0.48 10.85
N GLY A 55 2.45 -1.08 10.57
CA GLY A 55 3.71 -0.80 11.27
C GLY A 55 4.12 0.65 11.12
N HIS A 56 4.05 1.22 9.92
CA HIS A 56 4.40 2.61 9.70
C HIS A 56 3.37 3.59 10.26
N ALA A 57 2.08 3.26 10.19
CA ALA A 57 1.05 4.06 10.85
C ALA A 57 1.28 4.11 12.37
N ARG A 58 1.56 2.95 13.00
CA ARG A 58 1.89 2.88 14.43
C ARG A 58 3.18 3.61 14.78
N LEU A 59 4.22 3.46 13.96
CA LEU A 59 5.50 4.12 14.17
C LEU A 59 5.32 5.64 14.12
N ALA A 60 4.60 6.17 13.13
CA ALA A 60 4.28 7.59 13.04
C ALA A 60 3.49 8.08 14.25
N LEU A 61 2.45 7.35 14.68
CA LEU A 61 1.66 7.71 15.86
C LEU A 61 2.49 7.68 17.16
N SER A 62 3.45 6.77 17.28
CA SER A 62 4.36 6.75 18.44
C SER A 62 5.25 8.00 18.48
N VAL A 63 5.75 8.47 17.33
CA VAL A 63 6.48 9.74 17.24
C VAL A 63 5.59 10.91 17.67
N VAL A 64 4.32 10.95 17.24
CA VAL A 64 3.38 12.02 17.60
C VAL A 64 3.12 12.06 19.11
N ALA A 65 2.99 10.90 19.76
CA ALA A 65 2.73 10.81 21.19
C ALA A 65 3.89 11.34 22.05
N GLU A 66 5.10 11.37 21.51
CA GLU A 66 6.31 11.64 22.28
C GLU A 66 6.95 13.01 21.99
N THR A 67 6.77 13.56 20.79
CA THR A 67 7.39 14.84 20.42
C THR A 67 6.51 16.04 20.78
N SER A 68 7.13 17.09 21.33
CA SER A 68 6.50 18.39 21.57
C SER A 68 6.52 19.30 20.34
N ASN A 69 7.24 18.92 19.28
CA ASN A 69 7.36 19.73 18.07
C ASN A 69 6.13 19.60 17.17
N ARG A 70 5.32 20.66 17.12
CA ARG A 70 4.10 20.75 16.30
C ARG A 70 4.31 20.45 14.81
N TRP A 71 5.47 20.78 14.25
CA TRP A 71 5.77 20.54 12.83
C TRP A 71 5.96 19.05 12.54
N ILE A 72 6.68 18.37 13.43
CA ILE A 72 6.87 16.91 13.35
C ILE A 72 5.52 16.22 13.55
N ASN A 73 4.71 16.68 14.50
CA ASN A 73 3.36 16.15 14.71
C ASN A 73 2.48 16.29 13.47
N GLY A 74 2.44 17.47 12.86
CA GLY A 74 1.71 17.70 11.62
C GLY A 74 2.18 16.79 10.48
N LEU A 75 3.50 16.63 10.33
CA LEU A 75 4.09 15.76 9.31
C LEU A 75 3.73 14.29 9.50
N MET A 76 3.83 13.78 10.72
CA MET A 76 3.52 12.38 11.05
C MET A 76 2.01 12.10 10.94
N LEU A 77 1.15 12.99 11.43
CA LEU A 77 -0.30 12.86 11.27
C LEU A 77 -0.71 12.93 9.79
N GLY A 78 -0.05 13.78 9.00
CA GLY A 78 -0.22 13.82 7.55
C GLY A 78 0.15 12.49 6.88
N ALA A 79 1.28 11.90 7.25
CA ALA A 79 1.70 10.58 6.75
C ALA A 79 0.69 9.48 7.13
N VAL A 80 0.22 9.43 8.38
CA VAL A 80 -0.83 8.49 8.81
C VAL A 80 -2.12 8.69 8.02
N SER A 81 -2.54 9.94 7.82
CA SER A 81 -3.76 10.25 7.06
C SER A 81 -3.65 9.82 5.61
N ALA A 82 -2.49 10.02 4.98
CA ALA A 82 -2.24 9.56 3.62
C ALA A 82 -2.25 8.02 3.51
N LEU A 83 -1.63 7.32 4.48
CA LEU A 83 -1.68 5.86 4.55
C LEU A 83 -3.11 5.34 4.74
N LEU A 84 -3.91 5.99 5.59
CA LEU A 84 -5.33 5.65 5.77
C LEU A 84 -6.13 5.90 4.50
N GLY A 85 -5.90 7.04 3.82
CA GLY A 85 -6.52 7.34 2.54
C GLY A 85 -6.22 6.28 1.48
N LEU A 86 -4.96 5.84 1.39
CA LEU A 86 -4.54 4.76 0.50
C LEU A 86 -5.17 3.42 0.89
N ALA A 87 -5.25 3.11 2.19
CA ALA A 87 -5.87 1.89 2.68
C ALA A 87 -7.36 1.81 2.34
N VAL A 88 -8.09 2.92 2.52
CA VAL A 88 -9.54 2.98 2.25
C VAL A 88 -9.80 2.96 0.73
N SER A 89 -9.09 3.77 -0.04
CA SER A 89 -9.22 3.77 -1.51
C SER A 89 -8.79 2.45 -2.15
N GLY A 90 -7.88 1.70 -1.51
CA GLY A 90 -7.48 0.36 -1.91
C GLY A 90 -8.60 -0.68 -1.94
N PHE A 91 -9.72 -0.45 -1.25
CA PHE A 91 -10.89 -1.35 -1.35
C PHE A 91 -11.65 -1.19 -2.66
N THR A 92 -11.58 -0.01 -3.28
CA THR A 92 -12.35 0.35 -4.48
C THR A 92 -11.52 0.34 -5.76
N ASP A 93 -10.19 0.47 -5.64
CA ASP A 93 -9.30 0.48 -6.79
C ASP A 93 -7.90 -0.01 -6.45
N TYR A 94 -7.10 -0.34 -7.47
CA TYR A 94 -5.68 -0.64 -7.30
C TYR A 94 -4.81 0.63 -7.43
N VAL A 95 -4.84 1.46 -6.39
CA VAL A 95 -4.18 2.77 -6.35
C VAL A 95 -2.67 2.70 -6.59
N MET A 96 -2.03 1.62 -6.13
CA MET A 96 -0.58 1.41 -6.27
C MET A 96 -0.16 1.07 -7.71
N TYR A 97 -1.10 0.81 -8.62
CA TYR A 97 -0.78 0.69 -10.04
C TYR A 97 -0.16 1.97 -10.61
N ASN A 98 -0.58 3.12 -10.10
CA ASN A 98 -0.03 4.40 -10.49
C ASN A 98 1.36 4.59 -9.88
N ILE A 99 2.37 4.82 -10.74
CA ILE A 99 3.76 4.94 -10.31
C ILE A 99 3.99 6.14 -9.38
N GLN A 100 3.31 7.27 -9.62
CA GLN A 100 3.43 8.45 -8.77
C GLN A 100 2.90 8.18 -7.36
N MET A 101 1.76 7.48 -7.24
CA MET A 101 1.18 7.08 -5.96
C MET A 101 2.08 6.08 -5.23
N SER A 102 2.63 5.09 -5.95
CA SER A 102 3.60 4.14 -5.39
C SER A 102 4.87 4.82 -4.87
N MET A 103 5.42 5.78 -5.62
CA MET A 103 6.59 6.56 -5.17
C MET A 103 6.26 7.40 -3.94
N LEU A 104 5.11 8.06 -3.90
CA LEU A 104 4.66 8.83 -2.75
C LEU A 104 4.50 7.94 -1.51
N PHE A 105 3.91 6.76 -1.67
CA PHE A 105 3.80 5.77 -0.60
C PHE A 105 5.20 5.46 -0.01
N TRP A 106 6.16 5.07 -0.85
CA TRP A 106 7.50 4.73 -0.38
C TRP A 106 8.23 5.92 0.26
N LEU A 107 8.06 7.13 -0.28
CA LEU A 107 8.59 8.36 0.29
C LEU A 107 8.06 8.63 1.70
N LEU A 108 6.73 8.51 1.90
CA LEU A 108 6.11 8.72 3.21
C LEU A 108 6.58 7.70 4.24
N ASN A 109 6.70 6.42 3.86
CA ASN A 109 7.24 5.39 4.74
C ASN A 109 8.69 5.68 5.13
N ALA A 110 9.54 6.04 4.16
CA ALA A 110 10.93 6.41 4.41
C ALA A 110 11.06 7.63 5.34
N LEU A 111 10.18 8.62 5.18
CA LEU A 111 10.12 9.81 6.03
C LEU A 111 9.78 9.45 7.49
N VAL A 112 8.75 8.61 7.69
CA VAL A 112 8.35 8.13 9.02
C VAL A 112 9.52 7.42 9.70
N VAL A 113 10.21 6.53 8.99
CA VAL A 113 11.38 5.81 9.53
C VAL A 113 12.52 6.77 9.86
N THR A 114 12.84 7.71 8.97
CA THR A 114 13.96 8.65 9.16
C THR A 114 13.73 9.54 10.38
N VAL A 115 12.52 10.08 10.53
CA VAL A 115 12.15 10.91 11.70
C VAL A 115 12.15 10.08 12.97
N SER A 116 11.61 8.85 12.93
CA SER A 116 11.63 7.94 14.07
C SER A 116 13.05 7.57 14.50
N GLN A 117 13.97 7.34 13.56
CA GLN A 117 15.38 7.07 13.89
C GLN A 117 16.11 8.29 14.46
N ALA A 118 15.79 9.50 13.99
CA ALA A 118 16.38 10.73 14.52
C ALA A 118 16.09 10.91 16.02
N LYS A 119 14.92 10.44 16.49
CA LYS A 119 14.57 10.39 17.92
C LYS A 119 15.52 9.50 18.73
N TYR A 120 15.92 8.33 18.20
CA TYR A 120 16.79 7.38 18.93
C TYR A 120 18.29 7.68 18.79
N ARG A 121 18.66 8.71 18.02
CA ARG A 121 20.07 9.08 17.77
C ARG A 121 20.64 10.05 18.79
N TYR A 122 19.81 10.62 19.66
CA TYR A 122 20.17 11.58 20.70
C TYR A 122 19.44 11.23 22.01
#